data_AF-A0A087ECQ8-F1
#
_entry.id   AF-A0A087ECQ8-F1
#
_cell.length_a   1.000
_cell.length_b   1.000
_cell.length_c   1.000
_cell.angle_alpha   90.00
_cell.angle_beta   90.00
_cell.angle_gamma   90.00
#
_symmetry.space_group_name_H-M   'P 1'
#
loop_
_entity.id
_entity.type
_entity.pdbx_description
1 polymer ?
#
loop_
_entity_poly.entity_id
_entity_poly.type
_entity_poly.pdbx_seq_one_letter_code
_entity_poly.pdbx_strand_id
1 'polypeptide(L)'
;MMTSHNARPKAKASGRSTMSRTMAFTAAASLIVGLGTGTVASLVMRSGTSSAAATMINAGTSGGANTMSYDYSGTYNAALTADGESVTSDSETTTATDSDQNASLATNGGTLAITNGTLEKSGNSDNADNNNFYGTNSVLLAVGDGSKATISDSSINATSSGSNGIFSTDSATVYANNTSITTSADNSRGLDATYSGTIIGNNLTISTQGDHSAAIATDRGGGSVSVTNSKLSTAGSGSPLLYSTGDVQVSGVTGTATGAQIAGMEGMNTILINDSTLESTNTSTTGSDPIANGIIIYQSTSGDAESSTGEHATFQAKDSTLKSDITSGSMFYFTNTSANVVLQNTTLDFDSDAASLITAAGNDSNNWGQSGSNGATVNFTGRNQTLNGDIDVDTISSVTLNLLEGSTWTGSATITENSAGSTVDEPLTINVDGTSTWTVTKDTTVSNMNVAEGGKVMDSSGRTVTIVANGKTVVQGDSDITVTVTGSYGTTVTADDETQLSKDLINRSDFDSTFGTTTTWSL
;
A
#
# COMPACT_ATOMS: atom_id res chain seq x y z
N MET A 1 71.00 16.12 -56.65
CA MET A 1 70.65 16.66 -57.98
C MET A 1 69.22 17.18 -57.87
N MET A 2 69.06 18.51 -57.96
CA MET A 2 67.87 19.29 -58.40
C MET A 2 66.47 18.99 -57.82
N THR A 3 65.95 19.90 -56.96
CA THR A 3 64.85 20.90 -57.21
C THR A 3 63.44 20.31 -57.03
N SER A 4 62.62 20.65 -56.03
CA SER A 4 61.99 21.93 -55.62
C SER A 4 60.73 22.34 -56.42
N HIS A 5 59.78 22.93 -55.68
CA HIS A 5 58.57 23.72 -56.05
C HIS A 5 57.23 22.97 -56.08
N ASN A 6 56.31 23.18 -55.13
CA ASN A 6 55.48 24.37 -54.75
C ASN A 6 54.13 24.37 -55.47
N ALA A 7 53.03 24.26 -54.70
CA ALA A 7 51.84 25.12 -54.80
C ALA A 7 50.73 24.68 -53.83
N ARG A 8 50.50 25.47 -52.78
CA ARG A 8 49.16 25.79 -52.26
C ARG A 8 48.72 27.11 -52.94
N PRO A 9 47.42 27.42 -53.16
CA PRO A 9 46.54 27.72 -52.01
C PRO A 9 45.00 27.62 -52.20
N LYS A 10 44.30 27.89 -51.07
CA LYS A 10 42.93 28.39 -50.85
C LYS A 10 41.71 27.43 -50.87
N ALA A 11 41.36 27.02 -49.65
CA ALA A 11 40.11 27.30 -48.93
C ALA A 11 38.74 27.17 -49.64
N LYS A 12 37.93 26.24 -49.13
CA LYS A 12 36.51 26.48 -48.80
C LYS A 12 36.14 25.75 -47.51
N ALA A 13 35.52 26.49 -46.61
CA ALA A 13 35.03 26.05 -45.33
C ALA A 13 33.86 25.07 -45.46
N SER A 14 33.79 24.08 -44.58
CA SER A 14 32.52 23.56 -44.08
C SER A 14 32.71 23.15 -42.62
N GLY A 15 31.74 23.54 -41.80
CA GLY A 15 31.85 23.68 -40.37
C GLY A 15 31.95 22.36 -39.61
N ARG A 16 32.64 22.47 -38.48
CA ARG A 16 32.62 21.55 -37.34
C ARG A 16 31.22 21.63 -36.73
N SER A 17 30.48 20.53 -36.65
CA SER A 17 29.46 20.35 -35.62
C SER A 17 29.84 19.15 -34.75
N THR A 18 30.17 19.49 -33.50
CA THR A 18 30.18 18.61 -32.35
C THR A 18 28.82 17.94 -32.22
N MET A 19 28.75 16.63 -32.46
CA MET A 19 27.57 15.84 -32.13
C MET A 19 27.60 15.58 -30.62
N SER A 20 27.04 16.52 -29.86
CA SER A 20 26.77 16.37 -28.45
C SER A 20 25.71 15.27 -28.29
N ARG A 21 26.07 14.20 -27.57
CA ARG A 21 25.11 13.21 -27.08
C ARG A 21 24.23 13.90 -26.06
N THR A 22 22.99 14.19 -26.42
CA THR A 22 21.95 14.55 -25.46
C THR A 22 21.17 13.28 -25.17
N MET A 23 21.42 12.66 -24.00
CA MET A 23 20.44 11.78 -23.37
C MET A 23 19.21 12.63 -23.07
N ALA A 24 18.09 12.35 -23.73
CA ALA A 24 16.80 12.83 -23.31
C ALA A 24 16.26 11.82 -22.29
N PHE A 25 16.29 12.18 -21.01
CA PHE A 25 15.41 11.58 -20.02
C PHE A 25 14.00 12.09 -20.33
N THR A 26 13.18 11.24 -20.92
CA THR A 26 11.73 11.48 -21.02
C THR A 26 11.12 10.91 -19.75
N ALA A 27 10.89 11.77 -18.75
CA ALA A 27 9.99 11.44 -17.66
C ALA A 27 8.59 11.24 -18.27
N ALA A 28 8.08 10.01 -18.24
CA ALA A 28 6.70 9.72 -18.57
C ALA A 28 5.84 10.19 -17.40
N ALA A 29 5.29 11.39 -17.50
CA ALA A 29 4.18 11.82 -16.68
C ALA A 29 2.92 11.12 -17.20
N SER A 30 2.41 10.15 -16.43
CA SER A 30 1.07 9.59 -16.63
C SER A 30 0.05 10.73 -16.53
N LEU A 31 -0.86 10.75 -17.50
CA LEU A 31 -1.69 11.88 -17.87
C LEU A 31 -2.73 12.24 -16.80
N ILE A 32 -2.49 13.34 -16.07
CA ILE A 32 -3.53 14.11 -15.38
C ILE A 32 -4.37 14.80 -16.47
N VAL A 33 -5.65 14.45 -16.59
CA VAL A 33 -6.60 15.22 -17.42
C VAL A 33 -6.97 16.50 -16.66
N GLY A 34 -6.10 17.50 -16.77
CA GLY A 34 -6.41 18.90 -16.47
C GLY A 34 -6.76 19.63 -17.76
N LEU A 35 -8.05 19.85 -18.03
CA LEU A 35 -8.48 20.74 -19.12
C LEU A 35 -8.31 22.20 -18.67
N GLY A 36 -7.23 22.82 -19.13
CA GLY A 36 -6.99 24.24 -18.97
C GLY A 36 -7.72 25.13 -19.99
N THR A 37 -8.05 26.33 -19.50
CA THR A 37 -8.14 27.61 -20.24
C THR A 37 -9.33 27.84 -21.18
N GLY A 38 -10.43 28.32 -20.59
CA GLY A 38 -11.47 29.10 -21.28
C GLY A 38 -11.32 30.59 -20.96
N THR A 39 -11.13 31.38 -22.00
CA THR A 39 -11.04 32.85 -22.01
C THR A 39 -12.06 33.58 -21.13
N VAL A 40 -11.57 34.57 -20.38
CA VAL A 40 -12.36 35.53 -19.62
C VAL A 40 -13.27 36.33 -20.56
N ALA A 41 -14.59 36.09 -20.45
CA ALA A 41 -15.61 37.00 -20.93
C ALA A 41 -16.40 37.50 -19.71
N SER A 42 -16.13 38.74 -19.32
CA SER A 42 -16.83 39.45 -18.26
C SER A 42 -18.31 39.58 -18.60
N LEU A 43 -19.19 38.89 -17.87
CA LEU A 43 -20.63 39.18 -17.88
C LEU A 43 -21.04 39.75 -16.51
N VAL A 44 -21.30 41.06 -16.52
CA VAL A 44 -21.96 41.78 -15.44
C VAL A 44 -23.40 41.26 -15.33
N MET A 45 -23.75 40.59 -14.24
CA MET A 45 -25.14 40.29 -13.87
C MET A 45 -25.42 40.88 -12.49
N ARG A 46 -26.39 41.78 -12.49
CA ARG A 46 -26.85 42.60 -11.36
C ARG A 46 -27.50 41.74 -10.27
N SER A 47 -27.31 42.19 -9.04
CA SER A 47 -28.04 41.79 -7.83
C SER A 47 -29.56 41.86 -8.02
N GLY A 48 -30.25 40.77 -7.68
CA GLY A 48 -31.69 40.70 -7.52
C GLY A 48 -32.06 39.58 -6.56
N THR A 49 -32.60 39.96 -5.39
CA THR A 49 -33.13 39.05 -4.36
C THR A 49 -34.41 38.35 -4.83
N SER A 50 -34.49 37.02 -4.70
CA SER A 50 -35.71 36.32 -4.24
C SER A 50 -35.47 34.81 -4.08
N SER A 51 -36.02 34.28 -3.00
CA SER A 51 -36.11 32.87 -2.60
C SER A 51 -36.99 32.06 -3.55
N ALA A 52 -36.48 30.93 -4.06
CA ALA A 52 -37.28 29.81 -4.55
C ALA A 52 -36.45 28.51 -4.55
N ALA A 53 -37.08 27.42 -4.16
CA ALA A 53 -36.51 26.09 -3.93
C ALA A 53 -35.60 25.60 -5.09
N ALA A 54 -34.39 25.17 -4.73
CA ALA A 54 -33.50 24.47 -5.65
C ALA A 54 -33.87 22.98 -5.68
N THR A 55 -34.54 22.58 -6.76
CA THR A 55 -34.59 21.19 -7.20
C THR A 55 -33.17 20.71 -7.44
N MET A 56 -32.74 19.71 -6.66
CA MET A 56 -31.46 19.02 -6.81
C MET A 56 -31.42 18.37 -8.20
N ILE A 57 -30.64 18.94 -9.12
CA ILE A 57 -30.29 18.29 -10.38
C ILE A 57 -29.12 17.38 -10.06
N ASN A 58 -29.39 16.08 -10.05
CA ASN A 58 -28.41 15.00 -9.98
C ASN A 58 -27.39 15.20 -11.12
N ALA A 59 -26.23 15.77 -10.81
CA ALA A 59 -25.10 15.81 -11.72
C ALA A 59 -24.53 14.39 -11.77
N GLY A 60 -24.65 13.77 -12.94
CA GLY A 60 -24.39 12.36 -13.15
C GLY A 60 -23.01 11.92 -12.70
N THR A 61 -23.00 10.83 -11.93
CA THR A 61 -21.92 9.87 -11.84
C THR A 61 -21.47 9.48 -13.25
N SER A 62 -20.33 10.01 -13.69
CA SER A 62 -19.57 9.42 -14.79
C SER A 62 -19.03 8.08 -14.28
N GLY A 63 -19.72 6.98 -14.61
CA GLY A 63 -19.17 5.65 -14.40
C GLY A 63 -17.85 5.54 -15.17
N GLY A 64 -16.75 5.35 -14.44
CA GLY A 64 -15.48 4.92 -15.03
C GLY A 64 -15.64 3.57 -15.73
N ALA A 65 -14.58 3.08 -16.39
CA ALA A 65 -14.55 1.70 -16.85
C ALA A 65 -14.95 0.76 -15.69
N ASN A 66 -15.64 -0.34 -15.99
CA ASN A 66 -15.90 -1.36 -14.97
C ASN A 66 -14.59 -2.13 -14.72
N THR A 67 -13.71 -1.53 -13.92
CA THR A 67 -12.33 -1.94 -13.63
C THR A 67 -12.22 -3.21 -12.79
N MET A 68 -13.33 -3.73 -12.27
CA MET A 68 -13.32 -4.90 -11.37
C MET A 68 -13.53 -6.23 -12.09
N SER A 69 -13.74 -6.22 -13.41
CA SER A 69 -13.87 -7.43 -14.23
C SER A 69 -12.73 -7.52 -15.22
N TYR A 70 -12.19 -8.72 -15.42
CA TYR A 70 -11.15 -8.95 -16.42
C TYR A 70 -11.67 -8.63 -17.83
N ASP A 71 -10.98 -7.72 -18.52
CA ASP A 71 -11.43 -7.15 -19.80
C ASP A 71 -10.33 -7.08 -20.87
N TYR A 72 -9.21 -7.76 -20.65
CA TYR A 72 -8.13 -7.81 -21.62
C TYR A 72 -8.58 -8.50 -22.91
N SER A 73 -8.37 -7.83 -24.05
CA SER A 73 -8.75 -8.33 -25.38
C SER A 73 -7.55 -8.53 -26.33
N GLY A 74 -6.33 -8.35 -25.80
CA GLY A 74 -5.10 -8.60 -26.54
C GLY A 74 -4.73 -10.08 -26.58
N THR A 75 -3.49 -10.37 -26.96
CA THR A 75 -2.96 -11.73 -27.05
C THR A 75 -1.70 -11.87 -26.22
N TYR A 76 -1.61 -12.95 -25.45
CA TYR A 76 -0.38 -13.32 -24.76
C TYR A 76 0.55 -14.11 -25.68
N ASN A 77 1.85 -13.86 -25.53
CA ASN A 77 2.89 -14.69 -26.12
C ASN A 77 4.03 -14.88 -25.12
N ALA A 78 4.79 -15.96 -25.26
CA ALA A 78 5.95 -16.23 -24.42
C ALA A 78 7.00 -17.12 -25.11
N ALA A 79 8.23 -17.11 -24.61
CA ALA A 79 9.30 -18.00 -25.07
C ALA A 79 9.05 -19.47 -24.65
N LEU A 80 8.51 -19.69 -23.46
CA LEU A 80 8.05 -20.99 -22.96
C LEU A 80 6.55 -20.92 -22.65
N THR A 81 5.74 -21.80 -23.23
CA THR A 81 4.27 -21.74 -23.08
C THR A 81 3.70 -23.12 -22.73
N ALA A 82 2.76 -23.15 -21.79
CA ALA A 82 1.82 -24.23 -21.54
C ALA A 82 0.40 -23.72 -21.88
N ASP A 83 -0.14 -24.15 -23.02
CA ASP A 83 -1.44 -23.70 -23.54
C ASP A 83 -2.41 -24.88 -23.58
N GLY A 84 -3.32 -24.97 -22.60
CA GLY A 84 -4.26 -26.08 -22.46
C GLY A 84 -3.62 -27.46 -22.24
N GLU A 85 -2.32 -27.50 -21.98
CA GLU A 85 -1.54 -28.71 -21.77
C GLU A 85 -0.58 -28.59 -20.57
N SER A 86 0.02 -29.69 -20.17
CA SER A 86 1.05 -29.72 -19.12
C SER A 86 2.45 -29.70 -19.72
N VAL A 87 3.27 -28.72 -19.31
CA VAL A 87 4.66 -28.56 -19.74
C VAL A 87 5.58 -28.55 -18.53
N THR A 88 6.74 -29.19 -18.66
CA THR A 88 7.79 -29.19 -17.63
C THR A 88 9.10 -28.71 -18.23
N SER A 89 9.82 -27.86 -17.50
CA SER A 89 11.16 -27.39 -17.83
C SER A 89 12.05 -27.56 -16.59
N ASP A 90 13.13 -28.33 -16.71
CA ASP A 90 14.04 -28.60 -15.60
C ASP A 90 15.47 -28.25 -16.00
N SER A 91 16.14 -27.45 -15.17
CA SER A 91 17.53 -27.03 -15.37
C SER A 91 17.78 -26.28 -16.71
N GLU A 92 16.76 -25.60 -17.24
CA GLU A 92 16.85 -24.85 -18.50
C GLU A 92 16.89 -23.33 -18.28
N THR A 93 17.42 -22.63 -19.28
CA THR A 93 17.35 -21.16 -19.36
C THR A 93 16.30 -20.74 -20.37
N THR A 94 15.35 -19.91 -19.94
CA THR A 94 14.35 -19.28 -20.82
C THR A 94 14.63 -17.78 -20.91
N THR A 95 14.70 -17.24 -22.13
CA THR A 95 14.99 -15.81 -22.34
C THR A 95 13.96 -15.18 -23.26
N ALA A 96 13.41 -14.04 -22.85
CA ALA A 96 12.58 -13.18 -23.68
C ALA A 96 13.20 -11.79 -23.79
N THR A 97 13.46 -11.35 -25.02
CA THR A 97 14.09 -10.06 -25.32
C THR A 97 13.17 -9.08 -26.01
N ASP A 98 12.04 -9.57 -26.53
CA ASP A 98 11.10 -8.76 -27.28
C ASP A 98 10.17 -7.97 -26.34
N SER A 99 9.60 -6.89 -26.87
CA SER A 99 8.56 -6.10 -26.20
C SER A 99 7.33 -6.96 -26.00
N ASP A 100 6.72 -6.91 -24.81
CA ASP A 100 5.41 -7.52 -24.50
C ASP A 100 5.35 -9.03 -24.85
N GLN A 101 6.48 -9.69 -24.69
CA GLN A 101 6.63 -11.13 -24.74
C GLN A 101 6.94 -11.62 -23.34
N ASN A 102 6.22 -12.58 -22.78
CA ASN A 102 6.59 -13.13 -21.48
C ASN A 102 7.78 -14.09 -21.62
N ALA A 103 8.57 -14.32 -20.57
CA ALA A 103 9.55 -15.41 -20.64
C ALA A 103 8.83 -16.76 -20.56
N SER A 104 7.83 -16.89 -19.69
CA SER A 104 7.07 -18.12 -19.46
C SER A 104 5.59 -17.83 -19.25
N LEU A 105 4.73 -18.68 -19.81
CA LEU A 105 3.27 -18.50 -19.80
C LEU A 105 2.54 -19.82 -19.54
N ALA A 106 1.59 -19.82 -18.59
CA ALA A 106 0.54 -20.83 -18.48
C ALA A 106 -0.82 -20.20 -18.80
N THR A 107 -1.56 -20.77 -19.77
CA THR A 107 -2.84 -20.21 -20.25
C THR A 107 -3.82 -21.30 -20.70
N ASN A 108 -5.10 -20.93 -20.84
CA ASN A 108 -6.20 -21.79 -21.30
C ASN A 108 -6.32 -23.12 -20.52
N GLY A 109 -6.10 -23.10 -19.20
CA GLY A 109 -6.09 -24.31 -18.36
C GLY A 109 -4.78 -25.09 -18.40
N GLY A 110 -3.73 -24.52 -18.98
CA GLY A 110 -2.40 -25.12 -19.05
C GLY A 110 -1.70 -25.17 -17.68
N THR A 111 -0.82 -26.15 -17.50
CA THR A 111 0.00 -26.29 -16.29
C THR A 111 1.48 -26.24 -16.66
N LEU A 112 2.21 -25.24 -16.14
CA LEU A 112 3.64 -25.09 -16.34
C LEU A 112 4.40 -25.43 -15.05
N ALA A 113 5.35 -26.36 -15.12
CA ALA A 113 6.24 -26.71 -14.01
C ALA A 113 7.70 -26.40 -14.35
N ILE A 114 8.34 -25.54 -13.56
CA ILE A 114 9.73 -25.13 -13.73
C ILE A 114 10.54 -25.51 -12.49
N THR A 115 11.63 -26.23 -12.68
CA THR A 115 12.57 -26.59 -11.59
C THR A 115 13.99 -26.25 -11.99
N ASN A 116 14.80 -25.75 -11.05
CA ASN A 116 16.21 -25.40 -11.32
C ASN A 116 16.40 -24.45 -12.51
N GLY A 117 15.39 -23.65 -12.85
CA GLY A 117 15.35 -22.84 -14.06
C GLY A 117 16.01 -21.47 -13.89
N THR A 118 16.45 -20.90 -15.01
CA THR A 118 16.86 -19.48 -15.09
C THR A 118 15.96 -18.77 -16.10
N LEU A 119 15.17 -17.80 -15.67
CA LEU A 119 14.28 -17.04 -16.54
C LEU A 119 14.77 -15.59 -16.65
N GLU A 120 14.97 -15.13 -17.87
CA GLU A 120 15.60 -13.83 -18.17
C GLU A 120 14.67 -12.97 -19.04
N LYS A 121 14.45 -11.72 -18.63
CA LYS A 121 13.64 -10.74 -19.36
C LYS A 121 14.36 -9.42 -19.57
N SER A 122 14.46 -8.96 -20.82
CA SER A 122 15.14 -7.70 -21.15
C SER A 122 14.41 -6.79 -22.15
N GLY A 123 13.25 -7.21 -22.66
CA GLY A 123 12.40 -6.36 -23.51
C GLY A 123 11.47 -5.47 -22.70
N ASN A 124 11.42 -4.18 -23.00
CA ASN A 124 10.52 -3.25 -22.28
C ASN A 124 9.06 -3.53 -22.62
N SER A 125 8.17 -3.21 -21.68
CA SER A 125 6.74 -3.06 -21.98
C SER A 125 6.52 -1.85 -22.90
N ASP A 126 5.57 -1.94 -23.82
CA ASP A 126 5.10 -0.80 -24.61
C ASP A 126 3.91 -0.07 -23.97
N ASN A 127 3.31 -0.64 -22.92
CA ASN A 127 2.12 -0.13 -22.26
C ASN A 127 2.10 -0.48 -20.75
N ALA A 128 2.25 0.56 -19.92
CA ALA A 128 2.29 0.45 -18.46
C ALA A 128 1.05 -0.25 -17.88
N ASP A 129 -0.15 0.13 -18.34
CA ASP A 129 -1.40 -0.45 -17.87
C ASP A 129 -1.48 -1.94 -18.22
N ASN A 130 -1.02 -2.31 -19.43
CA ASN A 130 -1.08 -3.70 -19.86
C ASN A 130 -0.16 -4.61 -19.04
N ASN A 131 1.01 -4.13 -18.63
CA ASN A 131 1.88 -4.92 -17.77
C ASN A 131 1.41 -4.90 -16.31
N ASN A 132 0.89 -3.78 -15.80
CA ASN A 132 0.45 -3.64 -14.42
C ASN A 132 -0.85 -4.43 -14.14
N PHE A 133 -1.78 -4.48 -15.10
CA PHE A 133 -3.09 -5.10 -14.85
C PHE A 133 -3.26 -6.47 -15.48
N TYR A 134 -2.56 -6.75 -16.59
CA TYR A 134 -2.75 -8.00 -17.34
C TYR A 134 -1.48 -8.84 -17.48
N GLY A 135 -0.35 -8.39 -16.92
CA GLY A 135 0.90 -9.16 -16.85
C GLY A 135 1.59 -9.40 -18.19
N THR A 136 1.25 -8.65 -19.25
CA THR A 136 1.69 -8.88 -20.64
C THR A 136 3.21 -8.94 -20.87
N ASN A 137 4.00 -8.37 -19.97
CA ASN A 137 5.46 -8.28 -20.09
C ASN A 137 6.20 -8.93 -18.90
N SER A 138 5.59 -9.93 -18.26
CA SER A 138 6.14 -10.61 -17.08
C SER A 138 7.21 -11.64 -17.41
N VAL A 139 8.01 -12.03 -16.41
CA VAL A 139 8.93 -13.16 -16.55
C VAL A 139 8.13 -14.46 -16.53
N LEU A 140 7.33 -14.69 -15.48
CA LEU A 140 6.38 -15.80 -15.40
C LEU A 140 4.95 -15.27 -15.26
N LEU A 141 4.09 -15.60 -16.23
CA LEU A 141 2.66 -15.28 -16.20
C LEU A 141 1.81 -16.56 -16.14
N ALA A 142 0.82 -16.60 -15.25
CA ALA A 142 -0.31 -17.51 -15.38
C ALA A 142 -1.59 -16.69 -15.58
N VAL A 143 -2.43 -17.09 -16.53
CA VAL A 143 -3.66 -16.36 -16.87
C VAL A 143 -4.82 -17.30 -17.20
N GLY A 144 -5.99 -16.96 -16.69
CA GLY A 144 -7.25 -17.66 -16.96
C GLY A 144 -7.55 -18.78 -15.96
N ASP A 145 -8.84 -19.02 -15.75
CA ASP A 145 -9.34 -20.08 -14.87
C ASP A 145 -8.76 -21.45 -15.23
N GLY A 146 -8.33 -22.20 -14.21
CA GLY A 146 -7.67 -23.48 -14.34
C GLY A 146 -6.20 -23.44 -14.78
N SER A 147 -5.67 -22.30 -15.21
CA SER A 147 -4.24 -22.19 -15.55
C SER A 147 -3.38 -22.15 -14.29
N LYS A 148 -2.27 -22.90 -14.30
CA LYS A 148 -1.38 -23.05 -13.15
C LYS A 148 0.09 -22.98 -13.54
N ALA A 149 0.90 -22.24 -12.78
CA ALA A 149 2.35 -22.34 -12.84
C ALA A 149 2.94 -22.78 -11.49
N THR A 150 3.99 -23.59 -11.53
CA THR A 150 4.81 -23.95 -10.38
C THR A 150 6.26 -23.69 -10.71
N ILE A 151 6.99 -23.03 -9.81
CA ILE A 151 8.42 -22.76 -9.97
C ILE A 151 9.16 -23.09 -8.67
N SER A 152 10.24 -23.86 -8.76
CA SER A 152 11.11 -24.11 -7.61
C SER A 152 12.59 -24.11 -7.91
N ASP A 153 13.39 -23.79 -6.88
CA ASP A 153 14.85 -23.86 -6.92
C ASP A 153 15.46 -23.05 -8.08
N SER A 154 14.80 -21.95 -8.44
CA SER A 154 15.01 -21.23 -9.71
C SER A 154 15.43 -19.77 -9.48
N SER A 155 15.86 -19.12 -10.56
CA SER A 155 16.16 -17.68 -10.58
C SER A 155 15.40 -16.96 -11.69
N ILE A 156 14.76 -15.84 -11.33
CA ILE A 156 14.09 -14.90 -12.21
C ILE A 156 14.87 -13.59 -12.23
N ASN A 157 15.24 -13.11 -13.41
CA ASN A 157 15.92 -11.84 -13.60
C ASN A 157 15.24 -11.02 -14.71
N ALA A 158 14.89 -9.78 -14.40
CA ALA A 158 14.32 -8.84 -15.35
C ALA A 158 15.02 -7.48 -15.28
N THR A 159 15.48 -6.98 -16.43
CA THR A 159 16.18 -5.69 -16.51
C THR A 159 15.38 -4.59 -17.20
N SER A 160 14.21 -4.94 -17.74
CA SER A 160 13.38 -4.08 -18.57
C SER A 160 12.22 -3.45 -17.79
N SER A 161 11.78 -2.27 -18.22
CA SER A 161 10.62 -1.59 -17.66
C SER A 161 9.34 -2.42 -17.86
N GLY A 162 8.44 -2.38 -16.87
CA GLY A 162 7.19 -3.11 -16.91
C GLY A 162 7.33 -4.63 -16.81
N SER A 163 8.46 -5.14 -16.28
CA SER A 163 8.74 -6.58 -16.25
C SER A 163 8.53 -7.18 -14.88
N ASN A 164 7.28 -7.56 -14.58
CA ASN A 164 6.95 -8.22 -13.32
C ASN A 164 7.64 -9.60 -13.22
N GLY A 165 8.13 -9.96 -12.03
CA GLY A 165 8.79 -11.24 -11.81
C GLY A 165 7.82 -12.41 -11.98
N ILE A 166 6.82 -12.50 -11.11
CA ILE A 166 5.74 -13.48 -11.20
C ILE A 166 4.40 -12.74 -11.20
N PHE A 167 3.55 -13.07 -12.17
CA PHE A 167 2.25 -12.47 -12.35
C PHE A 167 1.15 -13.54 -12.42
N SER A 168 0.04 -13.32 -11.72
CA SER A 168 -1.14 -14.19 -11.82
C SER A 168 -2.40 -13.35 -12.04
N THR A 169 -3.22 -13.72 -13.03
CA THR A 169 -4.41 -12.94 -13.38
C THR A 169 -5.55 -13.79 -13.90
N ASP A 170 -6.75 -13.22 -13.93
CA ASP A 170 -7.99 -13.88 -14.39
C ASP A 170 -8.19 -15.25 -13.72
N SER A 171 -8.17 -15.26 -12.38
CA SER A 171 -8.33 -16.47 -11.54
C SER A 171 -7.24 -17.55 -11.67
N ALA A 172 -6.12 -17.29 -12.36
CA ALA A 172 -5.01 -18.24 -12.44
C ALA A 172 -4.27 -18.41 -11.11
N THR A 173 -3.45 -19.45 -11.00
CA THR A 173 -2.67 -19.76 -9.79
C THR A 173 -1.18 -19.93 -10.08
N VAL A 174 -0.31 -19.30 -9.29
CA VAL A 174 1.14 -19.54 -9.31
C VAL A 174 1.66 -19.96 -7.94
N TYR A 175 2.45 -21.03 -7.90
CA TYR A 175 3.19 -21.46 -6.71
C TYR A 175 4.70 -21.30 -6.91
N ALA A 176 5.36 -20.61 -5.98
CA ALA A 176 6.80 -20.36 -6.01
C ALA A 176 7.49 -20.83 -4.72
N ASN A 177 8.51 -21.67 -4.84
CA ASN A 177 9.25 -22.16 -3.68
C ASN A 177 10.77 -22.06 -3.90
N ASN A 178 11.52 -21.58 -2.90
CA ASN A 178 12.98 -21.48 -3.00
C ASN A 178 13.47 -20.81 -4.29
N THR A 179 12.96 -19.60 -4.59
CA THR A 179 13.22 -18.91 -5.86
C THR A 179 13.71 -17.48 -5.60
N SER A 180 14.75 -17.06 -6.32
CA SER A 180 15.25 -15.68 -6.29
C SER A 180 14.64 -14.87 -7.43
N ILE A 181 14.11 -13.67 -7.14
CA ILE A 181 13.47 -12.78 -8.10
C ILE A 181 14.20 -11.43 -8.04
N THR A 182 14.73 -10.98 -9.18
CA THR A 182 15.33 -9.66 -9.32
C THR A 182 14.69 -8.90 -10.47
N THR A 183 14.12 -7.73 -10.19
CA THR A 183 13.65 -6.78 -11.21
C THR A 183 14.36 -5.43 -11.02
N SER A 184 14.79 -4.78 -12.09
CA SER A 184 15.69 -3.61 -11.97
C SER A 184 15.19 -2.29 -12.56
N ALA A 185 13.95 -2.23 -13.06
CA ALA A 185 13.41 -1.06 -13.75
C ALA A 185 12.01 -0.70 -13.22
N ASP A 186 11.50 0.47 -13.61
CA ASP A 186 10.20 0.97 -13.16
C ASP A 186 9.04 0.01 -13.53
N ASN A 187 7.94 0.07 -12.77
CA ASN A 187 6.74 -0.73 -12.99
C ASN A 187 7.00 -2.25 -13.02
N SER A 188 7.99 -2.73 -12.27
CA SER A 188 8.46 -4.12 -12.33
C SER A 188 8.40 -4.75 -10.96
N ARG A 189 7.20 -5.19 -10.55
CA ARG A 189 6.94 -5.79 -9.24
C ARG A 189 7.57 -7.18 -9.13
N GLY A 190 7.82 -7.62 -7.90
CA GLY A 190 8.34 -8.96 -7.64
C GLY A 190 7.26 -10.02 -7.89
N LEU A 191 6.20 -9.95 -7.11
CA LEU A 191 4.95 -10.71 -7.27
C LEU A 191 3.81 -9.72 -7.50
N ASP A 192 2.92 -10.04 -8.44
CA ASP A 192 1.73 -9.23 -8.69
C ASP A 192 0.53 -10.10 -9.06
N ALA A 193 -0.60 -9.87 -8.40
CA ALA A 193 -1.83 -10.62 -8.65
C ALA A 193 -3.01 -9.67 -8.86
N THR A 194 -3.73 -9.89 -9.96
CA THR A 194 -4.85 -9.05 -10.40
C THR A 194 -6.05 -9.92 -10.77
N TYR A 195 -7.25 -9.34 -10.83
CA TYR A 195 -8.47 -10.02 -11.25
C TYR A 195 -8.64 -11.44 -10.67
N SER A 196 -8.61 -11.54 -9.34
CA SER A 196 -8.71 -12.82 -8.59
C SER A 196 -7.58 -13.83 -8.82
N GLY A 197 -6.48 -13.43 -9.47
CA GLY A 197 -5.27 -14.25 -9.55
C GLY A 197 -4.70 -14.57 -8.17
N THR A 198 -4.09 -15.75 -8.02
CA THR A 198 -3.50 -16.21 -6.76
C THR A 198 -2.00 -16.51 -6.91
N ILE A 199 -1.17 -16.03 -5.99
CA ILE A 199 0.23 -16.38 -5.86
C ILE A 199 0.52 -16.89 -4.44
N ILE A 200 1.08 -18.09 -4.32
CA ILE A 200 1.54 -18.64 -3.04
C ILE A 200 3.05 -18.89 -3.09
N GLY A 201 3.78 -18.26 -2.18
CA GLY A 201 5.24 -18.26 -2.11
C GLY A 201 5.80 -18.83 -0.81
N ASN A 202 6.96 -19.49 -0.87
CA ASN A 202 7.76 -19.84 0.31
C ASN A 202 9.26 -19.73 0.01
N ASN A 203 10.04 -19.26 0.99
CA ASN A 203 11.50 -19.18 0.90
C ASN A 203 11.97 -18.41 -0.35
N LEU A 204 11.37 -17.24 -0.58
CA LEU A 204 11.69 -16.37 -1.70
C LEU A 204 12.74 -15.34 -1.30
N THR A 205 13.57 -14.94 -2.26
CA THR A 205 14.41 -13.74 -2.14
C THR A 205 14.01 -12.79 -3.26
N ILE A 206 13.35 -11.69 -2.92
CA ILE A 206 12.80 -10.73 -3.88
C ILE A 206 13.55 -9.41 -3.74
N SER A 207 14.11 -8.92 -4.85
CA SER A 207 14.74 -7.61 -4.95
C SER A 207 14.14 -6.85 -6.13
N THR A 208 13.48 -5.74 -5.87
CA THR A 208 12.91 -4.89 -6.91
C THR A 208 13.52 -3.48 -6.85
N GLN A 209 13.79 -2.90 -8.01
CA GLN A 209 14.25 -1.52 -8.14
C GLN A 209 13.32 -0.75 -9.08
N GLY A 210 13.46 0.58 -9.07
CA GLY A 210 12.65 1.46 -9.92
C GLY A 210 11.36 1.87 -9.24
N ASP A 211 10.74 2.91 -9.79
CA ASP A 211 9.51 3.47 -9.23
C ASP A 211 8.32 2.54 -9.54
N HIS A 212 7.36 2.45 -8.60
CA HIS A 212 6.15 1.61 -8.72
C HIS A 212 6.45 0.10 -8.87
N SER A 213 7.44 -0.38 -8.12
CA SER A 213 7.96 -1.75 -8.17
C SER A 213 7.93 -2.40 -6.78
N ALA A 214 6.75 -2.62 -6.22
CA ALA A 214 6.61 -3.31 -4.93
C ALA A 214 7.14 -4.76 -4.98
N ALA A 215 7.63 -5.28 -3.84
CA ALA A 215 8.08 -6.67 -3.79
C ALA A 215 6.90 -7.65 -3.87
N ILE A 216 5.83 -7.35 -3.14
CA ILE A 216 4.56 -8.07 -3.17
C ILE A 216 3.47 -7.05 -3.47
N ALA A 217 2.69 -7.32 -4.50
CA ALA A 217 1.57 -6.49 -4.90
C ALA A 217 0.32 -7.34 -5.17
N THR A 218 -0.82 -6.72 -4.93
CA THR A 218 -2.06 -7.01 -5.65
C THR A 218 -2.50 -5.72 -6.33
N ASP A 219 -3.17 -5.84 -7.47
CA ASP A 219 -3.66 -4.70 -8.24
C ASP A 219 -5.10 -4.95 -8.75
N ARG A 220 -5.56 -4.10 -9.67
CA ARG A 220 -6.92 -4.05 -10.23
C ARG A 220 -7.69 -5.38 -10.26
N GLY A 221 -8.93 -5.34 -9.76
CA GLY A 221 -9.79 -6.53 -9.66
C GLY A 221 -9.45 -7.45 -8.49
N GLY A 222 -8.57 -7.00 -7.59
CA GLY A 222 -8.10 -7.75 -6.43
C GLY A 222 -7.23 -8.93 -6.82
N GLY A 223 -7.01 -9.84 -5.89
CA GLY A 223 -6.09 -10.97 -6.05
C GLY A 223 -5.61 -11.41 -4.68
N SER A 224 -4.85 -12.50 -4.64
CA SER A 224 -4.39 -13.07 -3.38
C SER A 224 -2.92 -13.42 -3.46
N VAL A 225 -2.10 -12.84 -2.59
CA VAL A 225 -0.68 -13.19 -2.45
C VAL A 225 -0.36 -13.61 -1.02
N SER A 226 0.14 -14.84 -0.85
CA SER A 226 0.53 -15.40 0.45
C SER A 226 1.98 -15.86 0.44
N VAL A 227 2.86 -15.24 1.24
CA VAL A 227 4.31 -15.49 1.22
C VAL A 227 4.84 -15.85 2.60
N THR A 228 5.63 -16.93 2.69
CA THR A 228 6.26 -17.36 3.96
C THR A 228 7.78 -17.42 3.88
N ASN A 229 8.46 -17.25 5.02
CA ASN A 229 9.89 -17.52 5.20
C ASN A 229 10.79 -16.80 4.18
N SER A 230 10.45 -15.56 3.80
CA SER A 230 11.04 -14.89 2.64
C SER A 230 11.79 -13.62 3.01
N LYS A 231 12.65 -13.16 2.08
CA LYS A 231 13.39 -11.90 2.20
C LYS A 231 13.01 -10.95 1.07
N LEU A 232 12.62 -9.73 1.41
CA LEU A 232 12.18 -8.70 0.48
C LEU A 232 13.11 -7.48 0.52
N SER A 233 13.36 -6.86 -0.62
CA SER A 233 14.09 -5.59 -0.73
C SER A 233 13.49 -4.78 -1.86
N THR A 234 13.16 -3.52 -1.59
CA THR A 234 12.68 -2.60 -2.62
C THR A 234 13.45 -1.28 -2.62
N ALA A 235 13.60 -0.69 -3.79
CA ALA A 235 14.11 0.66 -3.96
C ALA A 235 13.37 1.39 -5.08
N GLY A 236 13.04 2.65 -4.85
CA GLY A 236 12.26 3.47 -5.78
C GLY A 236 11.06 4.12 -5.08
N SER A 237 10.59 5.21 -5.66
CA SER A 237 9.40 5.92 -5.19
C SER A 237 8.15 5.08 -5.45
N GLY A 238 7.21 5.04 -4.51
CA GLY A 238 5.98 4.25 -4.65
C GLY A 238 6.20 2.75 -4.74
N SER A 239 7.32 2.23 -4.20
CA SER A 239 7.70 0.81 -4.23
C SER A 239 7.74 0.21 -2.82
N PRO A 240 6.60 0.13 -2.09
CA PRO A 240 6.58 -0.43 -0.74
C PRO A 240 6.94 -1.92 -0.74
N LEU A 241 7.20 -2.51 0.44
CA LEU A 241 7.37 -3.97 0.52
C LEU A 241 6.07 -4.68 0.15
N LEU A 242 4.96 -4.20 0.70
CA LEU A 242 3.62 -4.75 0.52
C LEU A 242 2.71 -3.68 -0.09
N TYR A 243 2.15 -3.93 -1.26
CA TYR A 243 1.10 -3.10 -1.86
C TYR A 243 -0.17 -3.93 -2.00
N SER A 244 -1.31 -3.39 -1.57
CA SER A 244 -2.57 -4.13 -1.58
C SER A 244 -3.73 -3.37 -2.21
N THR A 245 -4.32 -3.97 -3.23
CA THR A 245 -5.70 -3.73 -3.68
C THR A 245 -6.53 -5.04 -3.65
N GLY A 246 -6.08 -6.04 -2.88
CA GLY A 246 -6.66 -7.36 -2.69
C GLY A 246 -6.22 -7.97 -1.36
N ASP A 247 -5.90 -9.27 -1.32
CA ASP A 247 -5.43 -9.95 -0.12
C ASP A 247 -3.92 -10.18 -0.15
N VAL A 248 -3.20 -9.59 0.81
CA VAL A 248 -1.77 -9.84 1.00
C VAL A 248 -1.52 -10.44 2.39
N GLN A 249 -0.80 -11.56 2.44
CA GLN A 249 -0.50 -12.29 3.66
C GLN A 249 0.98 -12.65 3.73
N VAL A 250 1.64 -12.31 4.84
CA VAL A 250 3.06 -12.63 5.04
C VAL A 250 3.33 -13.22 6.42
N SER A 251 4.16 -14.27 6.47
CA SER A 251 4.62 -14.85 7.74
C SER A 251 6.10 -15.25 7.71
N GLY A 252 6.85 -14.96 8.77
CA GLY A 252 8.29 -15.27 8.79
C GLY A 252 9.07 -14.46 7.76
N VAL A 253 8.62 -13.26 7.41
CA VAL A 253 9.21 -12.44 6.35
C VAL A 253 10.10 -11.36 6.94
N THR A 254 11.25 -11.14 6.29
CA THR A 254 12.12 -9.99 6.57
C THR A 254 12.19 -9.09 5.35
N GLY A 255 12.22 -7.77 5.53
CA GLY A 255 12.45 -6.90 4.38
C GLY A 255 12.69 -5.44 4.68
N THR A 256 13.28 -4.75 3.70
CA THR A 256 13.63 -3.32 3.77
C THR A 256 13.21 -2.60 2.49
N ALA A 257 12.37 -1.56 2.63
CA ALA A 257 12.08 -0.59 1.58
C ALA A 257 12.93 0.66 1.77
N THR A 258 13.66 1.06 0.73
CA THR A 258 14.57 2.23 0.82
C THR A 258 14.02 3.51 0.23
N GLY A 259 12.99 3.42 -0.62
CA GLY A 259 12.36 4.57 -1.29
C GLY A 259 10.88 4.75 -1.00
N ALA A 260 10.29 3.88 -0.16
CA ALA A 260 8.85 3.84 0.06
C ALA A 260 8.49 3.28 1.44
N GLN A 261 7.19 3.10 1.69
CA GLN A 261 6.60 2.57 2.92
C GLN A 261 6.97 1.12 3.18
N ILE A 262 6.68 0.66 4.41
CA ILE A 262 6.55 -0.77 4.70
C ILE A 262 5.38 -1.33 3.88
N ALA A 263 4.22 -0.68 3.98
CA ALA A 263 3.00 -1.12 3.32
C ALA A 263 2.15 0.06 2.82
N GLY A 264 1.54 -0.12 1.66
CA GLY A 264 0.47 0.73 1.13
C GLY A 264 -0.75 -0.11 0.82
N MET A 265 -1.93 0.31 1.28
CA MET A 265 -3.19 -0.38 1.05
C MET A 265 -4.22 0.60 0.52
N GLU A 266 -4.78 0.29 -0.65
CA GLU A 266 -5.82 1.08 -1.27
C GLU A 266 -7.16 0.36 -1.16
N GLY A 267 -8.23 1.09 -0.86
CA GLY A 267 -9.59 0.58 -0.75
C GLY A 267 -9.82 -0.39 0.39
N MET A 268 -10.87 -1.21 0.26
CA MET A 268 -11.37 -2.09 1.32
C MET A 268 -10.66 -3.45 1.30
N ASN A 269 -9.32 -3.44 1.36
CA ASN A 269 -8.48 -4.61 1.10
C ASN A 269 -7.73 -5.10 2.35
N THR A 270 -7.00 -6.21 2.22
CA THR A 270 -6.40 -6.91 3.37
C THR A 270 -4.88 -6.97 3.31
N ILE A 271 -4.23 -6.67 4.44
CA ILE A 271 -2.83 -7.00 4.71
C ILE A 271 -2.75 -7.68 6.08
N LEU A 272 -2.27 -8.92 6.10
CA LEU A 272 -2.01 -9.70 7.31
C LEU A 272 -0.51 -9.99 7.45
N ILE A 273 0.07 -9.64 8.59
CA ILE A 273 1.49 -9.79 8.88
C ILE A 273 1.67 -10.61 10.16
N ASN A 274 2.44 -11.68 10.09
CA ASN A 274 2.74 -12.53 11.25
C ASN A 274 4.24 -12.81 11.36
N ASP A 275 4.79 -12.87 12.57
CA ASP A 275 6.18 -13.30 12.82
C ASP A 275 7.19 -12.67 11.83
N SER A 276 7.07 -11.38 11.55
CA SER A 276 7.81 -10.72 10.47
C SER A 276 8.54 -9.47 10.96
N THR A 277 9.65 -9.12 10.29
CA THR A 277 10.41 -7.89 10.54
C THR A 277 10.51 -7.08 9.26
N LEU A 278 9.72 -6.02 9.15
CA LEU A 278 9.65 -5.17 7.96
C LEU A 278 10.08 -3.75 8.29
N GLU A 279 10.87 -3.16 7.40
CA GLU A 279 11.52 -1.87 7.62
C GLU A 279 11.34 -0.94 6.41
N SER A 280 11.12 0.34 6.69
CA SER A 280 11.28 1.42 5.72
C SER A 280 12.37 2.38 6.20
N THR A 281 13.37 2.63 5.36
CA THR A 281 14.39 3.65 5.63
C THR A 281 14.08 4.98 4.95
N ASN A 282 12.87 5.12 4.39
CA ASN A 282 12.44 6.34 3.71
C ASN A 282 11.91 7.34 4.74
N THR A 283 12.44 8.57 4.70
CA THR A 283 12.07 9.64 5.65
C THR A 283 11.24 10.76 5.02
N SER A 284 10.97 10.66 3.71
CA SER A 284 10.28 11.69 2.92
C SER A 284 8.95 11.19 2.38
N THR A 285 8.19 12.07 1.73
CA THR A 285 7.03 11.63 0.91
C THR A 285 7.52 10.74 -0.24
N THR A 286 6.67 9.82 -0.65
CA THR A 286 6.94 8.86 -1.73
C THR A 286 5.65 8.61 -2.51
N GLY A 287 5.77 8.26 -3.79
CA GLY A 287 4.60 8.17 -4.67
C GLY A 287 3.79 9.46 -4.70
N SER A 288 2.49 9.36 -4.41
CA SER A 288 1.55 10.49 -4.39
C SER A 288 1.17 10.90 -2.96
N ASP A 289 1.94 10.49 -1.97
CA ASP A 289 1.59 10.68 -0.57
C ASP A 289 1.80 12.13 -0.13
N PRO A 290 0.86 12.69 0.64
CA PRO A 290 0.95 14.08 1.12
C PRO A 290 1.94 14.26 2.27
N ILE A 291 2.26 13.19 2.99
CA ILE A 291 3.15 13.20 4.17
C ILE A 291 4.10 12.01 4.15
N ALA A 292 5.25 12.12 4.82
CA ALA A 292 6.08 10.96 5.10
C ALA A 292 5.31 9.99 6.00
N ASN A 293 5.36 8.69 5.70
CA ASN A 293 4.67 7.69 6.49
C ASN A 293 5.32 6.31 6.42
N GLY A 294 5.12 5.53 7.49
CA GLY A 294 5.56 4.13 7.55
C GLY A 294 4.59 3.18 6.84
N ILE A 295 3.29 3.44 7.02
CA ILE A 295 2.17 2.70 6.45
C ILE A 295 1.10 3.70 6.02
N ILE A 296 0.54 3.50 4.83
CA ILE A 296 -0.62 4.26 4.33
C ILE A 296 -1.80 3.34 4.02
N ILE A 297 -2.99 3.72 4.49
CA ILE A 297 -4.26 3.06 4.16
C ILE A 297 -5.20 4.14 3.62
N TYR A 298 -5.55 4.03 2.34
CA TYR A 298 -6.22 5.12 1.62
C TYR A 298 -7.22 4.60 0.59
N GLN A 299 -7.96 5.51 -0.06
CA GLN A 299 -8.72 5.21 -1.28
C GLN A 299 -8.43 6.29 -2.30
N SER A 300 -8.07 5.91 -3.53
CA SER A 300 -7.89 6.87 -4.63
C SER A 300 -9.16 6.99 -5.50
N THR A 301 -9.08 7.81 -6.55
CA THR A 301 -10.11 7.96 -7.58
C THR A 301 -9.85 7.12 -8.85
N SER A 302 -8.86 6.20 -8.82
CA SER A 302 -8.51 5.36 -9.98
C SER A 302 -9.61 4.36 -10.34
N GLY A 303 -10.31 3.83 -9.33
CA GLY A 303 -11.23 2.70 -9.47
C GLY A 303 -10.54 1.34 -9.48
N ASP A 304 -9.24 1.26 -9.20
CA ASP A 304 -8.48 0.01 -9.23
C ASP A 304 -8.76 -0.89 -8.02
N ALA A 305 -9.06 -0.27 -6.88
CA ALA A 305 -9.45 -0.96 -5.66
C ALA A 305 -10.97 -0.95 -5.45
N GLU A 306 -11.49 -2.03 -4.87
CA GLU A 306 -12.89 -2.09 -4.45
C GLU A 306 -13.16 -1.10 -3.30
N SER A 307 -14.25 -0.35 -3.45
CA SER A 307 -14.61 0.76 -2.56
C SER A 307 -16.10 0.82 -2.20
N SER A 308 -16.88 -0.15 -2.69
CA SER A 308 -18.35 -0.09 -2.68
C SER A 308 -19.03 -1.28 -2.00
N THR A 309 -18.28 -2.22 -1.44
CA THR A 309 -18.83 -3.42 -0.78
C THR A 309 -19.44 -3.15 0.60
N GLY A 310 -19.22 -1.96 1.16
CA GLY A 310 -19.66 -1.61 2.52
C GLY A 310 -18.78 -2.23 3.62
N GLU A 311 -17.61 -2.76 3.23
CA GLU A 311 -16.60 -3.34 4.12
C GLU A 311 -15.54 -2.30 4.52
N HIS A 312 -14.55 -2.73 5.31
CA HIS A 312 -13.46 -1.90 5.80
C HIS A 312 -12.12 -2.50 5.38
N ALA A 313 -11.15 -1.64 5.09
CA ALA A 313 -9.76 -2.05 4.91
C ALA A 313 -9.27 -2.78 6.17
N THR A 314 -8.59 -3.92 6.04
CA THR A 314 -8.16 -4.75 7.18
C THR A 314 -6.64 -4.86 7.20
N PHE A 315 -6.01 -4.17 8.17
CA PHE A 315 -4.57 -4.28 8.41
C PHE A 315 -4.32 -4.94 9.76
N GLN A 316 -3.59 -6.05 9.78
CA GLN A 316 -3.30 -6.76 11.03
C GLN A 316 -1.84 -7.18 11.11
N ALA A 317 -1.25 -7.03 12.30
CA ALA A 317 0.09 -7.49 12.58
C ALA A 317 0.17 -8.19 13.93
N LYS A 318 0.73 -9.40 13.94
CA LYS A 318 0.98 -10.20 15.14
C LYS A 318 2.42 -10.65 15.25
N ASP A 319 2.95 -10.64 16.48
CA ASP A 319 4.27 -11.18 16.81
C ASP A 319 5.38 -10.63 15.88
N SER A 320 5.23 -9.37 15.45
CA SER A 320 6.02 -8.78 14.37
C SER A 320 6.80 -7.56 14.83
N THR A 321 7.67 -7.04 13.96
CA THR A 321 8.38 -5.77 14.14
C THR A 321 8.24 -4.94 12.87
N LEU A 322 7.69 -3.74 13.00
CA LEU A 322 7.51 -2.77 11.92
C LEU A 322 8.36 -1.55 12.21
N LYS A 323 9.35 -1.27 11.34
CA LYS A 323 10.36 -0.22 11.55
C LYS A 323 10.25 0.88 10.52
N SER A 324 10.36 2.13 10.96
CA SER A 324 10.39 3.26 10.05
C SER A 324 11.35 4.34 10.52
N ASP A 325 12.26 4.76 9.63
CA ASP A 325 13.19 5.87 9.89
C ASP A 325 12.54 7.26 9.79
N ILE A 326 11.22 7.34 9.61
CA ILE A 326 10.52 8.63 9.52
C ILE A 326 10.84 9.52 10.73
N THR A 327 11.14 10.78 10.44
CA THR A 327 11.41 11.83 11.45
C THR A 327 10.35 12.95 11.40
N SER A 328 9.23 12.69 10.73
CA SER A 328 8.07 13.57 10.61
C SER A 328 6.91 12.78 9.98
N GLY A 329 5.70 13.33 10.00
CA GLY A 329 4.53 12.65 9.45
C GLY A 329 3.96 11.63 10.43
N SER A 330 3.67 10.40 9.97
CA SER A 330 2.99 9.39 10.80
C SER A 330 3.43 7.95 10.55
N MET A 331 3.47 7.12 11.59
CA MET A 331 3.66 5.67 11.41
C MET A 331 2.48 5.08 10.62
N PHE A 332 1.24 5.43 10.97
CA PHE A 332 0.04 5.08 10.22
C PHE A 332 -0.67 6.34 9.70
N TYR A 333 -0.81 6.44 8.38
CA TYR A 333 -1.57 7.50 7.73
C TYR A 333 -2.83 6.96 7.07
N PHE A 334 -3.97 7.60 7.38
CA PHE A 334 -5.28 7.24 6.85
C PHE A 334 -5.93 8.42 6.13
N THR A 335 -6.50 8.16 4.96
CA THR A 335 -7.27 9.17 4.21
C THR A 335 -8.30 8.55 3.27
N ASN A 336 -9.47 9.19 3.14
CA ASN A 336 -10.53 8.81 2.20
C ASN A 336 -11.04 7.36 2.29
N THR A 337 -10.86 6.67 3.42
CA THR A 337 -11.21 5.25 3.54
C THR A 337 -11.72 4.90 4.93
N SER A 338 -12.31 3.71 5.07
CA SER A 338 -12.63 3.13 6.37
C SER A 338 -11.73 1.93 6.64
N ALA A 339 -11.16 1.83 7.83
CA ALA A 339 -10.13 0.84 8.14
C ALA A 339 -10.24 0.26 9.56
N ASN A 340 -10.04 -1.05 9.66
CA ASN A 340 -9.86 -1.80 10.89
C ASN A 340 -8.39 -2.21 11.01
N VAL A 341 -7.74 -1.77 12.09
CA VAL A 341 -6.35 -2.10 12.40
C VAL A 341 -6.29 -2.90 13.69
N VAL A 342 -5.63 -4.07 13.67
CA VAL A 342 -5.42 -4.88 14.88
C VAL A 342 -3.93 -5.23 15.01
N LEU A 343 -3.32 -4.75 16.09
CA LEU A 343 -1.93 -5.05 16.44
C LEU A 343 -1.89 -5.89 17.72
N GLN A 344 -1.16 -7.00 17.67
CA GLN A 344 -0.94 -7.85 18.84
C GLN A 344 0.53 -8.23 18.99
N ASN A 345 1.13 -7.92 20.15
CA ASN A 345 2.54 -8.22 20.41
C ASN A 345 3.48 -7.82 19.25
N THR A 346 3.22 -6.66 18.64
CA THR A 346 3.99 -6.15 17.50
C THR A 346 4.85 -4.98 17.95
N THR A 347 6.14 -4.98 17.66
CA THR A 347 7.00 -3.81 17.95
C THR A 347 6.84 -2.77 16.84
N LEU A 348 6.48 -1.54 17.20
CA LEU A 348 6.57 -0.37 16.31
C LEU A 348 7.85 0.40 16.66
N ASP A 349 8.79 0.46 15.73
CA ASP A 349 10.12 1.08 15.90
C ASP A 349 10.23 2.30 14.97
N PHE A 350 9.86 3.47 15.48
CA PHE A 350 9.95 4.75 14.76
C PHE A 350 10.20 5.89 15.75
N ASP A 351 10.62 7.06 15.25
CA ASP A 351 10.82 8.25 16.09
C ASP A 351 9.46 8.84 16.52
N SER A 352 8.86 8.27 17.57
CA SER A 352 7.56 8.69 18.09
C SER A 352 7.57 10.07 18.77
N ASP A 353 8.74 10.69 18.95
CA ASP A 353 8.86 12.07 19.43
C ASP A 353 8.74 13.07 18.27
N ALA A 354 9.07 12.64 17.03
CA ALA A 354 9.08 13.47 15.83
C ALA A 354 7.93 13.17 14.85
N ALA A 355 7.40 11.95 14.85
CA ALA A 355 6.29 11.51 14.02
C ALA A 355 5.11 11.04 14.87
N SER A 356 3.90 11.19 14.34
CA SER A 356 2.67 10.71 14.99
C SER A 356 2.57 9.18 14.92
N LEU A 357 1.86 8.59 15.87
CA LEU A 357 1.43 7.19 15.75
C LEU A 357 0.36 7.06 14.66
N ILE A 358 -0.67 7.91 14.73
CA ILE A 358 -1.80 7.94 13.80
C ILE A 358 -2.00 9.37 13.31
N THR A 359 -2.17 9.51 12.00
CA THR A 359 -2.76 10.69 11.37
C THR A 359 -3.94 10.23 10.52
N ALA A 360 -5.14 10.68 10.85
CA ALA A 360 -6.35 10.45 10.06
C ALA A 360 -6.88 11.79 9.56
N ALA A 361 -6.81 12.03 8.25
CA ALA A 361 -7.13 13.34 7.70
C ALA A 361 -7.68 13.27 6.27
N GLY A 362 -8.48 14.27 5.91
CA GLY A 362 -8.78 14.61 4.53
C GLY A 362 -7.53 14.94 3.73
N ASN A 363 -7.55 14.62 2.44
CA ASN A 363 -6.43 14.89 1.55
C ASN A 363 -6.85 15.72 0.33
N ASP A 364 -6.48 17.00 0.35
CA ASP A 364 -6.82 17.94 -0.73
C ASP A 364 -5.73 18.05 -1.79
N SER A 365 -4.61 17.34 -1.64
CA SER A 365 -3.39 17.57 -2.42
C SER A 365 -3.27 16.70 -3.68
N ASN A 366 -3.96 15.57 -3.74
CA ASN A 366 -3.77 14.56 -4.78
C ASN A 366 -5.08 14.03 -5.41
N ASN A 367 -6.20 14.72 -5.18
CA ASN A 367 -7.53 14.38 -5.72
C ASN A 367 -8.05 12.99 -5.33
N TRP A 368 -7.67 12.48 -4.16
CA TRP A 368 -8.24 11.28 -3.56
C TRP A 368 -9.54 11.62 -2.84
N GLY A 369 -10.62 11.73 -3.61
CA GLY A 369 -11.95 12.05 -3.12
C GLY A 369 -12.32 13.53 -3.24
N GLN A 370 -13.41 13.91 -2.57
CA GLN A 370 -13.91 15.29 -2.56
C GLN A 370 -13.38 16.01 -1.32
N SER A 371 -12.72 17.15 -1.54
CA SER A 371 -12.21 18.02 -0.46
C SER A 371 -13.32 18.34 0.55
N GLY A 372 -13.02 18.13 1.83
CA GLY A 372 -13.98 18.30 2.93
C GLY A 372 -14.94 17.12 3.14
N SER A 373 -14.83 16.04 2.38
CA SER A 373 -15.66 14.82 2.51
C SER A 373 -14.87 13.53 2.28
N ASN A 374 -13.54 13.62 2.31
CA ASN A 374 -12.60 12.53 2.07
C ASN A 374 -11.75 12.19 3.31
N GLY A 375 -12.33 12.36 4.50
CA GLY A 375 -11.72 11.91 5.75
C GLY A 375 -11.63 10.40 5.85
N ALA A 376 -11.03 9.91 6.92
CA ALA A 376 -10.94 8.49 7.21
C ALA A 376 -11.83 8.08 8.41
N THR A 377 -12.31 6.84 8.42
CA THR A 377 -12.99 6.24 9.59
C THR A 377 -12.19 5.04 10.06
N VAL A 378 -11.57 5.14 11.24
CA VAL A 378 -10.57 4.17 11.68
C VAL A 378 -10.97 3.53 13.00
N ASN A 379 -10.95 2.19 13.05
CA ASN A 379 -10.99 1.41 14.28
C ASN A 379 -9.59 0.83 14.52
N PHE A 380 -8.82 1.40 15.45
CA PHE A 380 -7.45 1.00 15.73
C PHE A 380 -7.36 0.27 17.07
N THR A 381 -6.96 -1.00 17.06
CA THR A 381 -6.97 -1.87 18.23
C THR A 381 -5.57 -2.37 18.55
N GLY A 382 -5.13 -2.12 19.79
CA GLY A 382 -3.99 -2.80 20.39
C GLY A 382 -4.46 -3.91 21.33
N ARG A 383 -3.86 -5.10 21.21
CA ARG A 383 -4.06 -6.25 22.12
C ARG A 383 -2.72 -6.68 22.69
N ASN A 384 -2.53 -6.67 24.00
CA ASN A 384 -1.21 -6.91 24.61
C ASN A 384 -0.10 -6.13 23.87
N GLN A 385 -0.38 -4.86 23.62
CA GLN A 385 0.35 -4.05 22.66
C GLN A 385 0.92 -2.80 23.34
N THR A 386 2.17 -2.47 23.02
CA THR A 386 2.77 -1.19 23.43
C THR A 386 2.76 -0.23 22.24
N LEU A 387 2.14 0.93 22.43
CA LEU A 387 1.99 1.99 21.44
C LEU A 387 2.63 3.28 21.97
N ASN A 388 3.36 3.97 21.11
CA ASN A 388 4.02 5.23 21.42
C ASN A 388 3.75 6.24 20.30
N GLY A 389 3.56 7.50 20.66
CA GLY A 389 3.36 8.59 19.71
C GLY A 389 1.99 9.26 19.83
N ASP A 390 1.91 10.47 19.30
CA ASP A 390 0.69 11.28 19.30
C ASP A 390 -0.32 10.80 18.24
N ILE A 391 -1.60 11.11 18.46
CA ILE A 391 -2.69 10.88 17.49
C ILE A 391 -3.19 12.24 17.00
N ASP A 392 -3.24 12.43 15.68
CA ASP A 392 -3.85 13.60 15.05
C ASP A 392 -5.02 13.17 14.17
N VAL A 393 -6.19 13.76 14.41
CA VAL A 393 -7.41 13.47 13.65
C VAL A 393 -8.04 14.77 13.22
N ASP A 394 -8.33 14.94 11.95
CA ASP A 394 -9.03 16.13 11.50
C ASP A 394 -10.55 16.04 11.72
N THR A 395 -11.23 17.18 11.64
CA THR A 395 -12.67 17.25 11.95
C THR A 395 -13.55 16.49 10.94
N ILE A 396 -13.04 16.04 9.79
CA ILE A 396 -13.83 15.23 8.85
C ILE A 396 -13.51 13.72 8.95
N SER A 397 -12.58 13.34 9.83
CA SER A 397 -12.16 11.96 10.07
C SER A 397 -12.59 11.51 11.46
N SER A 398 -12.57 10.19 11.68
CA SER A 398 -12.81 9.59 13.00
C SER A 398 -11.79 8.49 13.30
N VAL A 399 -11.34 8.44 14.55
CA VAL A 399 -10.52 7.35 15.09
C VAL A 399 -11.15 6.84 16.37
N THR A 400 -11.38 5.53 16.44
CA THR A 400 -11.64 4.79 17.67
C THR A 400 -10.39 4.01 18.05
N LEU A 401 -9.75 4.38 19.16
CA LEU A 401 -8.60 3.63 19.71
C LEU A 401 -9.07 2.67 20.80
N ASN A 402 -8.85 1.37 20.62
CA ASN A 402 -9.12 0.34 21.62
C ASN A 402 -7.82 -0.19 22.22
N LEU A 403 -7.64 0.03 23.52
CA LEU A 403 -6.57 -0.58 24.31
C LEU A 403 -7.14 -1.78 25.05
N LEU A 404 -6.82 -2.98 24.55
CA LEU A 404 -7.34 -4.25 25.04
C LEU A 404 -6.19 -5.14 25.56
N GLU A 405 -6.53 -6.07 26.45
CA GLU A 405 -5.67 -7.17 26.87
C GLU A 405 -4.28 -6.74 27.37
N GLY A 406 -4.23 -5.76 28.26
CA GLY A 406 -2.99 -5.28 28.86
C GLY A 406 -2.21 -4.31 27.98
N SER A 407 -2.85 -3.72 26.97
CA SER A 407 -2.20 -2.75 26.09
C SER A 407 -1.84 -1.45 26.81
N THR A 408 -0.79 -0.80 26.33
CA THR A 408 -0.34 0.49 26.80
C THR A 408 -0.20 1.46 25.64
N TRP A 409 -0.77 2.66 25.76
CA TRP A 409 -0.46 3.76 24.85
C TRP A 409 0.20 4.91 25.61
N THR A 410 1.35 5.38 25.13
CA THR A 410 2.00 6.60 25.63
C THR A 410 1.95 7.68 24.56
N GLY A 411 1.20 8.74 24.83
CA GLY A 411 0.99 9.82 23.87
C GLY A 411 -0.16 10.73 24.27
N SER A 412 -0.45 11.66 23.39
CA SER A 412 -1.57 12.59 23.48
C SER A 412 -2.36 12.60 22.19
N ALA A 413 -3.49 13.31 22.16
CA ALA A 413 -4.26 13.44 20.94
C ALA A 413 -4.67 14.88 20.63
N THR A 414 -4.83 15.15 19.35
CA THR A 414 -5.29 16.44 18.81
C THR A 414 -6.44 16.20 17.84
N ILE A 415 -7.48 17.02 17.96
CA ILE A 415 -8.52 17.13 16.94
C ILE A 415 -8.26 18.44 16.18
N THR A 416 -7.91 18.32 14.90
CA THR A 416 -7.50 19.44 14.05
C THR A 416 -8.65 19.88 13.16
N GLU A 417 -8.97 21.17 13.11
CA GLU A 417 -10.03 21.66 12.21
C GLU A 417 -9.63 21.45 10.74
N ASN A 418 -10.45 20.71 10.00
CA ASN A 418 -10.35 20.62 8.55
C ASN A 418 -10.91 21.90 7.92
N SER A 419 -10.13 22.57 7.07
CA SER A 419 -10.52 23.86 6.49
C SER A 419 -11.61 23.77 5.42
N ALA A 420 -11.89 22.58 4.89
CA ALA A 420 -12.75 22.37 3.73
C ALA A 420 -14.08 21.68 4.05
N GLY A 421 -14.23 21.09 5.23
CA GLY A 421 -15.36 20.23 5.56
C GLY A 421 -16.12 20.60 6.83
N SER A 422 -17.16 19.84 7.11
CA SER A 422 -17.96 19.95 8.34
C SER A 422 -17.47 18.94 9.37
N THR A 423 -17.47 19.32 10.64
CA THR A 423 -17.05 18.43 11.71
C THR A 423 -17.97 17.22 11.83
N VAL A 424 -17.41 16.01 11.83
CA VAL A 424 -18.11 14.79 12.27
C VAL A 424 -18.37 14.87 13.78
N ASP A 425 -19.38 14.17 14.27
CA ASP A 425 -19.79 14.27 15.68
C ASP A 425 -18.71 13.76 16.65
N GLU A 426 -18.01 12.68 16.27
CA GLU A 426 -17.08 11.96 17.15
C GLU A 426 -15.70 11.72 16.49
N PRO A 427 -14.89 12.77 16.25
CA PRO A 427 -13.58 12.59 15.61
C PRO A 427 -12.64 11.66 16.36
N LEU A 428 -12.74 11.56 17.69
CA LEU A 428 -11.83 10.75 18.47
C LEU A 428 -12.48 10.10 19.69
N THR A 429 -12.50 8.77 19.69
CA THR A 429 -12.98 7.93 20.79
C THR A 429 -11.82 7.09 21.35
N ILE A 430 -11.62 7.13 22.66
CA ILE A 430 -10.59 6.31 23.34
C ILE A 430 -11.25 5.31 24.29
N ASN A 431 -10.98 4.02 24.08
CA ASN A 431 -11.46 2.91 24.90
C ASN A 431 -10.29 2.24 25.62
N VAL A 432 -10.32 2.22 26.96
CA VAL A 432 -9.30 1.60 27.80
C VAL A 432 -9.95 0.47 28.60
N ASP A 433 -9.58 -0.78 28.30
CA ASP A 433 -10.12 -1.93 29.04
C ASP A 433 -9.57 -2.01 30.47
N GLY A 434 -10.11 -2.95 31.25
CA GLY A 434 -9.80 -3.10 32.67
C GLY A 434 -8.35 -3.49 33.00
N THR A 435 -7.57 -3.85 31.97
CA THR A 435 -6.18 -4.31 32.11
C THR A 435 -5.17 -3.37 31.47
N SER A 436 -5.67 -2.41 30.67
CA SER A 436 -4.86 -1.54 29.82
C SER A 436 -4.59 -0.18 30.47
N THR A 437 -3.62 0.53 29.90
CA THR A 437 -3.16 1.83 30.41
C THR A 437 -2.97 2.84 29.29
N TRP A 438 -3.50 4.05 29.48
CA TRP A 438 -3.08 5.22 28.73
C TRP A 438 -2.17 6.11 29.60
N THR A 439 -0.93 6.28 29.15
CA THR A 439 0.03 7.24 29.69
C THR A 439 -0.06 8.54 28.90
N VAL A 440 -0.75 9.54 29.47
CA VAL A 440 -0.99 10.84 28.85
C VAL A 440 0.24 11.74 28.99
N THR A 441 0.70 12.32 27.88
CA THR A 441 1.94 13.12 27.86
C THR A 441 1.72 14.62 28.03
N LYS A 442 0.52 15.14 27.69
CA LYS A 442 0.10 16.53 27.86
C LYS A 442 -1.43 16.66 27.88
N ASP A 443 -1.92 17.84 28.26
CA ASP A 443 -3.36 18.15 28.20
C ASP A 443 -3.93 17.82 26.82
N THR A 444 -5.04 17.09 26.80
CA THR A 444 -5.60 16.47 25.59
C THR A 444 -7.11 16.65 25.56
N THR A 445 -7.68 16.79 24.36
CA THR A 445 -9.14 16.79 24.14
C THR A 445 -9.53 15.61 23.27
N VAL A 446 -10.56 14.87 23.67
CA VAL A 446 -11.17 13.76 22.90
C VAL A 446 -12.67 13.94 22.84
N SER A 447 -13.32 13.31 21.86
CA SER A 447 -14.78 13.34 21.71
C SER A 447 -15.44 12.45 22.74
N ASN A 448 -15.08 11.17 22.76
CA ASN A 448 -15.61 10.20 23.71
C ASN A 448 -14.49 9.44 24.41
N MET A 449 -14.79 8.97 25.61
CA MET A 449 -13.84 8.17 26.37
C MET A 449 -14.54 7.10 27.20
N ASN A 450 -14.06 5.87 27.14
CA ASN A 450 -14.50 4.78 28.00
C ASN A 450 -13.31 4.21 28.78
N VAL A 451 -13.42 4.14 30.10
CA VAL A 451 -12.41 3.50 30.96
C VAL A 451 -13.09 2.43 31.80
N ALA A 452 -12.89 1.18 31.46
CA ALA A 452 -13.46 0.05 32.19
C ALA A 452 -12.82 -0.08 33.59
N GLU A 453 -13.53 -0.76 34.50
CA GLU A 453 -13.02 -1.00 35.85
C GLU A 453 -11.64 -1.69 35.82
N GLY A 454 -10.65 -1.07 36.46
CA GLY A 454 -9.25 -1.52 36.47
C GLY A 454 -8.34 -0.83 35.45
N GLY A 455 -8.93 -0.26 34.39
CA GLY A 455 -8.22 0.51 33.36
C GLY A 455 -7.62 1.78 33.94
N LYS A 456 -6.49 2.22 33.38
CA LYS A 456 -5.72 3.32 33.96
C LYS A 456 -5.46 4.44 32.96
N VAL A 457 -5.57 5.67 33.45
CA VAL A 457 -5.20 6.89 32.72
C VAL A 457 -4.30 7.70 33.64
N MET A 458 -3.02 7.77 33.30
CA MET A 458 -1.97 8.30 34.16
C MET A 458 -0.97 9.15 33.37
N ASP A 459 -0.15 9.94 34.05
CA ASP A 459 0.99 10.62 33.42
C ASP A 459 2.25 9.74 33.42
N SER A 460 3.33 10.24 32.81
CA SER A 460 4.62 9.54 32.74
C SER A 460 5.28 9.28 34.10
N SER A 461 4.82 9.93 35.17
CA SER A 461 5.27 9.69 36.55
C SER A 461 4.38 8.69 37.30
N GLY A 462 3.34 8.16 36.64
CA GLY A 462 2.37 7.23 37.23
C GLY A 462 1.29 7.90 38.08
N ARG A 463 1.16 9.23 38.03
CA ARG A 463 0.08 9.96 38.73
C ARG A 463 -1.21 9.87 37.93
N THR A 464 -2.34 9.76 38.61
CA THR A 464 -3.66 9.66 37.94
C THR A 464 -3.98 11.00 37.28
N VAL A 465 -4.43 10.95 36.02
CA VAL A 465 -4.82 12.14 35.26
C VAL A 465 -6.25 12.56 35.62
N THR A 466 -6.49 13.87 35.68
CA THR A 466 -7.84 14.40 35.88
C THR A 466 -8.63 14.30 34.58
N ILE A 467 -9.85 13.75 34.63
CA ILE A 467 -10.74 13.64 33.46
C ILE A 467 -11.95 14.55 33.68
N VAL A 468 -12.15 15.47 32.74
CA VAL A 468 -13.27 16.43 32.74
C VAL A 468 -14.16 16.13 31.55
N ALA A 469 -15.36 15.62 31.79
CA ALA A 469 -16.35 15.36 30.75
C ALA A 469 -17.49 16.38 30.83
N ASN A 470 -17.81 17.05 29.72
CA ASN A 470 -18.85 18.08 29.66
C ASN A 470 -18.72 19.15 30.77
N GLY A 471 -17.50 19.60 31.05
CA GLY A 471 -17.20 20.60 32.08
C GLY A 471 -17.32 20.11 33.52
N LYS A 472 -17.52 18.79 33.76
CA LYS A 472 -17.56 18.18 35.09
C LYS A 472 -16.39 17.22 35.25
N THR A 473 -15.67 17.33 36.36
CA THR A 473 -14.67 16.33 36.74
C THR A 473 -15.36 15.00 37.01
N VAL A 474 -15.09 13.99 36.18
CA VAL A 474 -15.61 12.62 36.32
C VAL A 474 -14.58 11.69 36.97
N VAL A 475 -13.29 11.98 36.80
CA VAL A 475 -12.19 11.35 37.53
C VAL A 475 -11.30 12.45 38.09
N GLN A 476 -11.10 12.45 39.42
CA GLN A 476 -10.18 13.36 40.07
C GLN A 476 -8.80 12.70 40.13
N GLY A 477 -7.83 13.30 39.42
CA GLY A 477 -6.43 12.88 39.45
C GLY A 477 -5.56 13.75 40.37
N ASP A 478 -4.30 13.34 40.54
CA ASP A 478 -3.22 14.04 41.24
C ASP A 478 -2.08 14.49 40.29
N SER A 479 -2.22 14.21 38.99
CA SER A 479 -1.41 14.81 37.93
C SER A 479 -1.85 16.25 37.64
N ASP A 480 -0.91 17.04 37.11
CA ASP A 480 -1.17 18.38 36.57
C ASP A 480 -1.81 18.34 35.17
N ILE A 481 -1.86 17.15 34.54
CA ILE A 481 -2.45 16.93 33.23
C ILE A 481 -3.96 16.72 33.34
N THR A 482 -4.70 17.27 32.37
CA THR A 482 -6.14 17.10 32.21
C THR A 482 -6.49 16.51 30.84
N VAL A 483 -7.34 15.47 30.85
CA VAL A 483 -8.06 15.01 29.66
C VAL A 483 -9.46 15.62 29.65
N THR A 484 -9.77 16.36 28.59
CA THR A 484 -11.10 16.95 28.36
C THR A 484 -11.87 16.05 27.40
N VAL A 485 -13.08 15.65 27.81
CA VAL A 485 -14.01 14.85 27.00
C VAL A 485 -15.19 15.74 26.64
N THR A 486 -15.36 16.03 25.35
CA THR A 486 -16.41 16.95 24.87
C THR A 486 -17.76 16.28 24.72
N GLY A 487 -17.79 14.97 24.52
CA GLY A 487 -18.96 14.12 24.43
C GLY A 487 -19.14 13.27 25.69
N SER A 488 -19.27 11.96 25.51
CA SER A 488 -19.60 11.02 26.58
C SER A 488 -18.37 10.43 27.27
N TYR A 489 -18.50 10.25 28.59
CA TYR A 489 -17.59 9.44 29.37
C TYR A 489 -18.34 8.21 29.89
N GLY A 490 -17.81 7.01 29.60
CA GLY A 490 -18.38 5.73 29.99
C GLY A 490 -17.38 4.82 30.71
N THR A 491 -17.89 3.69 31.19
CA THR A 491 -17.10 2.67 31.91
C THR A 491 -17.23 1.27 31.29
N THR A 492 -17.78 1.21 30.08
CA THR A 492 -17.96 -0.03 29.33
C THR A 492 -17.09 0.02 28.09
N VAL A 493 -16.25 -0.99 27.91
CA VAL A 493 -15.49 -1.22 26.68
C VAL A 493 -16.01 -2.53 26.08
N THR A 494 -16.40 -2.49 24.81
CA THR A 494 -16.85 -3.66 24.06
C THR A 494 -15.82 -4.00 23.00
N ALA A 495 -15.53 -5.29 22.86
CA ALA A 495 -14.77 -5.85 21.76
C ALA A 495 -15.73 -6.68 20.90
N ASP A 496 -15.61 -6.54 19.58
CA ASP A 496 -16.36 -7.29 18.58
C ASP A 496 -15.39 -7.90 17.55
N ASP A 497 -15.93 -8.45 16.46
CA ASP A 497 -15.15 -9.12 15.42
C ASP A 497 -14.14 -8.18 14.73
N GLU A 498 -14.37 -6.85 14.71
CA GLU A 498 -13.46 -5.86 14.11
C GLU A 498 -12.22 -5.58 14.99
N THR A 499 -12.30 -5.94 16.26
CA THR A 499 -11.21 -5.81 17.24
C THR A 499 -10.42 -7.11 17.44
N GLN A 500 -10.73 -8.14 16.66
CA GLN A 500 -10.07 -9.45 16.70
C GLN A 500 -9.15 -9.65 15.51
N LEU A 501 -8.14 -10.49 15.70
CA LEU A 501 -7.36 -10.99 14.59
C LEU A 501 -8.21 -11.91 13.71
N SER A 502 -8.07 -11.72 12.41
CA SER A 502 -8.71 -12.54 11.38
C SER A 502 -8.12 -13.95 11.39
N LYS A 503 -8.91 -14.89 10.89
CA LYS A 503 -8.35 -16.18 10.48
C LYS A 503 -7.59 -16.02 9.16
N ASP A 504 -6.63 -16.90 8.90
CA ASP A 504 -5.97 -16.98 7.60
C ASP A 504 -6.99 -17.10 6.47
N LEU A 505 -6.86 -16.22 5.46
CA LEU A 505 -7.79 -16.20 4.31
C LEU A 505 -7.33 -17.10 3.17
N ILE A 506 -6.03 -17.32 2.99
CA ILE A 506 -5.47 -18.01 1.82
C ILE A 506 -5.07 -19.44 2.20
N ASN A 507 -5.76 -20.43 1.63
CA ASN A 507 -5.45 -21.84 1.88
C ASN A 507 -4.14 -22.26 1.20
N ARG A 508 -3.18 -22.75 2.01
CA ARG A 508 -1.86 -23.19 1.57
C ARG A 508 -1.73 -24.72 1.42
N SER A 509 -2.79 -25.50 1.63
CA SER A 509 -2.73 -26.98 1.62
C SER A 509 -2.17 -27.56 0.33
N ASP A 510 -2.60 -27.01 -0.81
CA ASP A 510 -2.22 -27.52 -2.12
C ASP A 510 -0.78 -27.11 -2.47
N PHE A 511 -0.36 -25.92 -2.03
CA PHE A 511 1.03 -25.49 -2.10
C PHE A 511 1.93 -26.42 -1.28
N ASP A 512 1.56 -26.66 -0.01
CA ASP A 512 2.31 -27.49 0.91
C ASP A 512 2.41 -28.94 0.41
N SER A 513 1.33 -29.48 -0.15
CA SER A 513 1.37 -30.79 -0.81
C SER A 513 2.23 -30.80 -2.07
N THR A 514 2.26 -29.72 -2.84
CA THR A 514 3.04 -29.63 -4.10
C THR A 514 4.55 -29.67 -3.81
N PHE A 515 5.00 -28.97 -2.78
CA PHE A 515 6.43 -28.87 -2.46
C PHE A 515 6.89 -29.70 -1.26
N GLY A 516 5.98 -30.43 -0.61
CA GLY A 516 6.29 -31.19 0.60
C GLY A 516 6.68 -30.29 1.78
N THR A 517 6.06 -29.11 1.89
CA THR A 517 6.33 -28.12 2.94
C THR A 517 5.24 -28.11 4.00
N THR A 518 5.44 -27.32 5.06
CA THR A 518 4.40 -27.02 6.06
C THR A 518 4.50 -25.54 6.38
N THR A 519 3.67 -24.76 5.72
CA THR A 519 3.75 -23.28 5.71
C THR A 519 2.45 -22.61 6.12
N THR A 520 1.45 -23.39 6.52
CA THR A 520 0.21 -22.85 7.12
C THR A 520 0.51 -22.17 8.46
N TRP A 521 -0.13 -21.05 8.74
CA TRP A 521 0.03 -20.29 9.99
C TRP A 521 -1.34 -19.86 10.53
N SER A 522 -1.35 -18.98 11.52
CA SER A 522 -2.54 -18.29 12.00
C SER A 522 -2.15 -16.99 12.67
N LEU A 523 -2.92 -15.92 12.44
CA LEU A 523 -2.91 -14.77 13.35
C LEU A 523 -3.44 -15.14 14.74
#